data_AF-A0A067WG12-F1
#
_entry.id   AF-A0A067WG12-F1
#
_cell.length_a   1.000
_cell.length_b   1.000
_cell.length_c   1.000
_cell.angle_alpha   90.00
_cell.angle_beta   90.00
_cell.angle_gamma   90.00
#
_symmetry.space_group_name_H-M   'P 1'
#
loop_
_entity.id
_entity.type
_entity.pdbx_description
1 polymer ?
#
loop_
_entity_poly.entity_id
_entity_poly.type
_entity_poly.pdbx_seq_one_letter_code
_entity_poly.pdbx_strand_id
1 'polypeptide(L)'
;MLEGGLTMQKVSNAEARAKAYITALNGISLWALLQAVKNLVRGEAKGMSTTFVPSCADLAQYCRDLENRLSGTAEKVFIAVENSRNLALGGKRISFMRIGKPCEELHGNLSSKAA
;
A
#
# COMPACT_ATOMS: atom_id res chain seq x y z
N MET A 1 -49.21 4.64 5.43
CA MET A 1 -48.22 3.55 5.31
C MET A 1 -46.92 4.15 4.79
N LEU A 2 -45.88 4.23 5.62
CA LEU A 2 -44.53 4.70 5.26
C LEU A 2 -43.54 3.53 5.40
N GLU A 3 -43.82 2.41 4.71
CA GLU A 3 -43.00 1.19 4.77
C GLU A 3 -42.02 1.07 3.58
N GLY A 4 -41.91 2.10 2.73
CA GLY A 4 -41.07 2.06 1.52
C GLY A 4 -39.68 2.71 1.64
N GLY A 5 -39.39 3.46 2.71
CA GLY A 5 -38.17 4.29 2.81
C GLY A 5 -36.96 3.62 3.45
N LEU A 6 -37.16 2.59 4.29
CA LEU A 6 -36.11 2.03 5.15
C LEU A 6 -35.21 0.99 4.46
N THR A 7 -35.66 0.40 3.34
CA THR A 7 -34.94 -0.68 2.65
C THR A 7 -33.92 -0.15 1.62
N MET A 8 -34.15 1.02 1.02
CA MET A 8 -33.24 1.63 0.04
C MET A 8 -31.97 2.23 0.66
N GLN A 9 -32.00 2.63 1.93
CA GLN A 9 -30.85 3.27 2.60
C GLN A 9 -29.76 2.26 3.02
N LYS A 10 -30.15 1.04 3.41
CA LYS A 10 -29.21 0.03 3.95
C LYS A 10 -28.25 -0.52 2.88
N VAL A 11 -28.74 -0.69 1.65
CA VAL A 11 -27.93 -1.14 0.50
C VAL A 11 -26.98 -0.03 0.04
N SER A 12 -27.47 1.23 -0.01
CA SER A 12 -26.64 2.38 -0.40
C SER A 12 -25.41 2.58 0.51
N ASN A 13 -25.55 2.27 1.81
CA ASN A 13 -24.44 2.41 2.77
C ASN A 13 -23.40 1.28 2.62
N ALA A 14 -23.82 0.04 2.38
CA ALA A 14 -22.87 -1.06 2.16
C ALA A 14 -22.07 -0.87 0.87
N GLU A 15 -22.76 -0.52 -0.23
CA GLU A 15 -22.12 -0.29 -1.52
C GLU A 15 -21.19 0.93 -1.49
N ALA A 16 -21.62 2.05 -0.91
CA ALA A 16 -20.79 3.25 -0.78
C ALA A 16 -19.54 2.97 0.07
N ARG A 17 -19.66 2.20 1.16
CA ARG A 17 -18.50 1.78 1.97
C ARG A 17 -17.56 0.88 1.17
N ALA A 18 -18.08 -0.09 0.44
CA ALA A 18 -17.25 -0.95 -0.41
C ALA A 18 -16.48 -0.13 -1.46
N LYS A 19 -17.16 0.82 -2.13
CA LYS A 19 -16.54 1.77 -3.07
C LYS A 19 -15.44 2.59 -2.40
N ALA A 20 -15.66 3.08 -1.17
CA ALA A 20 -14.64 3.83 -0.43
C ALA A 20 -13.38 2.99 -0.14
N TYR A 21 -13.52 1.71 0.22
CA TYR A 21 -12.38 0.81 0.36
C TYR A 21 -11.67 0.55 -0.97
N ILE A 22 -12.42 0.28 -2.04
CA ILE A 22 -11.86 0.06 -3.37
C ILE A 22 -11.02 1.27 -3.80
N THR A 23 -11.54 2.49 -3.61
CA THR A 23 -10.82 3.72 -3.94
C THR A 23 -9.59 3.91 -3.05
N ALA A 24 -9.71 3.73 -1.73
CA ALA A 24 -8.60 3.94 -0.80
C ALA A 24 -7.46 2.91 -0.95
N LEU A 25 -7.81 1.68 -1.34
CA LEU A 25 -6.87 0.57 -1.53
C LEU A 25 -6.35 0.48 -2.97
N ASN A 26 -6.77 1.38 -3.85
CA ASN A 26 -6.26 1.41 -5.22
C ASN A 26 -4.73 1.61 -5.21
N GLY A 27 -4.01 0.76 -5.95
CA GLY A 27 -2.54 0.76 -5.99
C GLY A 27 -1.85 0.00 -4.84
N ILE A 28 -2.59 -0.51 -3.85
CA ILE A 28 -2.04 -1.41 -2.83
C ILE A 28 -1.82 -2.80 -3.44
N SER A 29 -0.67 -3.40 -3.20
CA SER A 29 -0.39 -4.76 -3.64
C SER A 29 -1.30 -5.79 -2.97
N LEU A 30 -1.63 -6.84 -3.71
CA LEU A 30 -2.40 -7.97 -3.18
C LEU A 30 -1.73 -8.60 -1.95
N TRP A 31 -0.38 -8.66 -1.95
CA TRP A 31 0.37 -9.18 -0.81
C TRP A 31 0.12 -8.35 0.45
N ALA A 32 0.23 -7.03 0.36
CA ALA A 32 0.03 -6.14 1.51
C ALA A 32 -1.40 -6.25 2.06
N LEU A 33 -2.39 -6.30 1.16
CA LEU A 33 -3.79 -6.48 1.56
C LEU A 33 -4.02 -7.80 2.30
N LEU A 34 -3.52 -8.92 1.77
CA LEU A 34 -3.67 -10.23 2.40
C LEU A 34 -2.96 -10.29 3.75
N GLN A 35 -1.76 -9.71 3.88
CA GLN A 35 -1.05 -9.65 5.15
C GLN A 35 -1.76 -8.73 6.15
N ALA A 36 -2.29 -7.59 5.72
CA ALA A 36 -3.07 -6.71 6.57
C ALA A 36 -4.30 -7.41 7.15
N VAL A 37 -5.07 -8.12 6.31
CA VAL A 37 -6.23 -8.89 6.76
C VAL A 37 -5.82 -9.99 7.76
N LYS A 38 -4.74 -10.74 7.48
CA LYS A 38 -4.23 -11.76 8.41
C LYS A 38 -3.88 -11.17 9.77
N ASN A 39 -3.14 -10.06 9.78
CA ASN A 39 -2.71 -9.41 11.02
C ASN A 39 -3.91 -8.82 11.78
N LEU A 40 -4.91 -8.29 11.07
CA LEU A 40 -6.14 -7.78 11.68
C LEU A 40 -6.94 -8.90 12.37
N VAL A 41 -7.16 -10.02 11.67
CA VAL A 41 -7.87 -11.20 12.23
C VAL A 41 -7.14 -11.80 13.43
N ARG A 42 -5.80 -11.69 13.46
CA ARG A 42 -4.98 -12.14 14.60
C ARG A 42 -4.85 -11.11 15.72
N GLY A 43 -5.35 -9.90 15.56
CA GLY A 43 -5.15 -8.80 16.51
C GLY A 43 -3.70 -8.26 16.56
N GLU A 44 -2.90 -8.55 15.54
CA GLU A 44 -1.49 -8.14 15.42
C GLU A 44 -1.34 -6.78 14.70
N ALA A 45 -2.42 -6.25 14.12
CA ALA A 45 -2.44 -4.95 13.46
C ALA A 45 -2.36 -3.80 14.49
N LYS A 46 -1.13 -3.43 14.88
CA LYS A 46 -0.88 -2.35 15.85
C LYS A 46 -1.56 -1.05 15.42
N GLY A 47 -2.26 -0.42 16.36
CA GLY A 47 -2.97 0.85 16.12
C GLY A 47 -4.35 0.69 15.50
N MET A 48 -4.79 -0.54 15.21
CA MET A 48 -6.15 -0.81 14.74
C MET A 48 -7.01 -1.45 15.84
N SER A 49 -8.31 -1.16 15.79
CA SER A 49 -9.28 -1.83 16.65
C SER A 49 -9.35 -3.32 16.33
N THR A 50 -9.39 -4.15 17.37
CA THR A 50 -9.62 -5.60 17.26
C THR A 50 -11.12 -5.93 17.20
N THR A 51 -11.99 -4.95 17.47
CA THR A 51 -13.44 -5.13 17.60
C THR A 51 -14.22 -4.45 16.48
N PHE A 52 -13.67 -3.40 15.89
CA PHE A 52 -14.29 -2.60 14.84
C PHE A 52 -13.52 -2.73 13.53
N VAL A 53 -14.25 -2.67 12.41
CA VAL A 53 -13.63 -2.64 11.08
C VAL A 53 -12.80 -1.35 10.96
N PRO A 54 -11.52 -1.43 10.52
CA PRO A 54 -10.67 -0.24 10.40
C PRO A 54 -11.22 0.71 9.34
N SER A 55 -10.99 2.02 9.50
CA SER A 55 -11.35 2.97 8.44
C SER A 55 -10.58 2.67 7.15
N CYS A 56 -11.10 3.08 5.99
CA CYS A 56 -10.42 2.88 4.72
C CYS A 56 -9.05 3.57 4.67
N ALA A 57 -8.91 4.73 5.33
CA ALA A 57 -7.66 5.47 5.44
C ALA A 57 -6.63 4.71 6.29
N ASP A 58 -7.05 4.21 7.46
CA ASP A 58 -6.16 3.46 8.36
C ASP A 58 -5.68 2.17 7.69
N LEU A 59 -6.60 1.44 7.05
CA LEU A 59 -6.26 0.21 6.35
C LEU A 59 -5.27 0.46 5.21
N ALA A 60 -5.52 1.49 4.39
CA ALA A 60 -4.62 1.85 3.31
C ALA A 60 -3.24 2.27 3.81
N GLN A 61 -3.17 3.03 4.91
CA GLN A 61 -1.89 3.43 5.49
C GLN A 61 -1.11 2.22 6.02
N TYR A 62 -1.78 1.33 6.74
CA TYR A 62 -1.15 0.12 7.25
C TYR A 62 -0.60 -0.78 6.14
N CYS A 63 -1.34 -0.91 5.03
CA CYS A 63 -0.86 -1.62 3.84
C CYS A 63 0.41 -0.96 3.25
N ARG A 64 0.43 0.37 3.10
CA ARG A 64 1.63 1.09 2.61
C ARG A 64 2.83 0.89 3.54
N ASP A 65 2.60 0.89 4.85
CA ASP A 65 3.67 0.67 5.82
C ASP A 65 4.24 -0.75 5.73
N LEU A 66 3.40 -1.76 5.46
CA LEU A 66 3.87 -3.12 5.19
C LEU A 66 4.74 -3.17 3.92
N GLU A 67 4.33 -2.50 2.85
CA GLU A 67 5.09 -2.44 1.59
C GLU A 67 6.42 -1.73 1.76
N ASN A 68 6.42 -0.59 2.45
CA ASN A 68 7.63 0.17 2.74
C ASN A 68 8.62 -0.65 3.58
N ARG A 69 8.13 -1.39 4.58
CA ARG A 69 8.97 -2.29 5.38
C ARG A 69 9.55 -3.43 4.55
N LEU A 70 8.75 -4.04 3.67
CA LEU A 70 9.21 -5.10 2.78
C LEU A 70 10.29 -4.58 1.82
N SER A 71 10.01 -3.47 1.14
CA SER A 71 10.94 -2.81 0.22
C SER A 71 12.24 -2.41 0.91
N GLY A 72 12.18 -1.78 2.08
CA GLY A 72 13.37 -1.42 2.84
C GLY A 72 14.16 -2.64 3.35
N THR A 73 13.51 -3.78 3.57
CA THR A 73 14.20 -5.03 3.90
C THR A 73 14.88 -5.63 2.67
N ALA A 74 14.17 -5.68 1.54
CA ALA A 74 14.71 -6.16 0.27
C ALA A 74 15.93 -5.33 -0.18
N GLU A 75 15.86 -4.01 -0.05
CA GLU A 75 16.96 -3.09 -0.35
C GLU A 75 18.21 -3.40 0.50
N LYS A 76 18.04 -3.60 1.81
CA LYS A 76 19.16 -3.96 2.71
C LYS A 76 19.79 -5.29 2.33
N VAL A 77 18.98 -6.30 1.99
CA VAL A 77 19.47 -7.61 1.54
C VAL A 77 20.23 -7.47 0.23
N PHE A 78 19.68 -6.76 -0.74
CA PHE A 78 20.33 -6.50 -2.02
C PHE A 78 21.70 -5.83 -1.84
N ILE A 79 21.76 -4.77 -1.03
CA ILE A 79 23.03 -4.08 -0.72
C ILE A 79 24.02 -5.02 -0.04
N ALA A 80 23.57 -5.88 0.88
CA ALA A 80 24.45 -6.83 1.56
C ALA A 80 25.04 -7.87 0.58
N VAL A 81 24.23 -8.38 -0.35
CA VAL A 81 24.67 -9.32 -1.40
C VAL A 81 25.67 -8.65 -2.33
N GLU A 82 25.35 -7.46 -2.85
CA GLU A 82 26.24 -6.73 -3.76
C GLU A 82 27.56 -6.33 -3.08
N ASN A 83 27.52 -5.93 -1.81
CA ASN A 83 28.73 -5.65 -1.05
C ASN A 83 29.61 -6.88 -0.87
N SER A 84 29.00 -8.03 -0.58
CA SER A 84 29.72 -9.29 -0.46
C SER A 84 30.39 -9.67 -1.79
N ARG A 85 29.66 -9.52 -2.91
CA ARG A 85 30.21 -9.74 -4.25
C ARG A 85 31.37 -8.80 -4.55
N ASN A 86 31.20 -7.51 -4.29
CA ASN A 86 32.24 -6.52 -4.58
C ASN A 86 33.50 -6.76 -3.75
N LEU A 87 33.37 -7.12 -2.47
CA LEU A 87 34.52 -7.48 -1.64
C LEU A 87 35.28 -8.69 -2.20
N ALA A 88 34.56 -9.72 -2.66
CA ALA A 88 35.17 -10.89 -3.28
C ALA A 88 35.89 -10.58 -4.60
N LEU A 89 35.42 -9.57 -5.35
CA LEU A 89 36.00 -9.14 -6.62
C LEU A 89 37.00 -7.97 -6.48
N GLY A 90 37.37 -7.59 -5.26
CA GLY A 90 38.28 -6.46 -4.99
C GLY A 90 37.69 -5.06 -5.26
N GLY A 91 36.37 -4.97 -5.44
CA GLY A 91 35.61 -3.74 -5.64
C GLY A 91 35.27 -2.99 -4.33
N LYS A 92 34.75 -1.77 -4.45
CA LYS A 92 34.37 -0.90 -3.31
C LYS A 92 32.94 -1.21 -2.81
N ARG A 93 32.71 -1.00 -1.51
CA ARG A 93 31.40 -1.14 -0.86
C ARG A 93 30.39 -0.10 -1.38
N ILE A 94 29.18 -0.54 -1.68
CA ILE A 94 28.00 0.25 -2.02
C ILE A 94 27.30 0.71 -0.73
N SER A 95 26.97 2.00 -0.66
CA SER A 95 26.21 2.63 0.43
C SER A 95 24.71 2.70 0.11
N PHE A 96 23.89 2.66 1.15
CA PHE A 96 22.41 2.77 1.07
C PHE A 96 21.90 4.01 0.31
N MET A 97 22.61 5.14 0.32
CA MET A 97 22.15 6.35 -0.39
C MET A 97 22.27 6.29 -1.92
N ARG A 98 22.87 5.25 -2.52
CA ARG A 98 23.09 5.20 -3.97
C ARG A 98 21.98 4.54 -4.78
N ILE A 99 21.04 3.85 -4.14
CA ILE A 99 19.90 3.29 -4.87
C ILE A 99 18.88 4.43 -4.98
N GLY A 100 19.08 5.26 -6.01
CA GLY A 100 18.28 6.45 -6.26
C GLY A 100 16.78 6.14 -6.26
N LYS A 101 16.00 7.14 -5.84
CA LYS A 101 14.53 7.14 -5.88
C LYS A 101 14.01 6.53 -7.19
N PRO A 102 12.87 5.80 -7.16
CA PRO A 102 12.20 5.44 -8.40
C PRO A 102 12.03 6.72 -9.23
N CYS A 103 12.53 6.69 -10.45
CA CYS A 103 12.35 7.77 -11.40
C CYS A 103 10.84 7.94 -11.57
N GLU A 104 10.27 9.04 -11.07
CA GLU A 104 8.91 9.40 -11.45
C GLU A 104 8.93 9.58 -12.97
N GLU A 105 8.33 8.63 -13.68
CA GLU A 105 8.12 8.74 -15.11
C GLU A 105 7.40 10.05 -15.40
N LEU A 106 8.02 10.82 -16.29
CA LEU A 106 7.59 12.11 -16.78
C LEU A 106 6.08 12.11 -17.06
N HIS A 107 5.36 13.01 -16.38
CA HIS A 107 4.07 13.48 -16.85
C HIS A 107 4.24 14.07 -18.25
N GLY A 108 3.91 13.26 -19.26
CA GLY A 108 3.79 13.71 -20.64
C GLY A 108 2.60 14.65 -20.75
N ASN A 109 2.89 15.95 -20.70
CA ASN A 109 1.98 16.99 -21.20
C ASN A 109 1.68 16.71 -22.68
N LEU A 110 0.48 16.21 -22.97
CA LEU A 110 -0.12 16.35 -24.29
C LEU A 110 -1.14 17.49 -24.22
N SER A 111 -0.64 18.69 -24.49
CA SER A 111 -1.47 19.76 -25.01
C SER A 111 -2.06 19.28 -26.34
N SER A 112 -3.36 19.08 -26.41
CA SER A 112 -4.08 19.06 -27.68
C SER A 112 -4.91 20.33 -27.78
N LYS A 113 -4.49 21.13 -28.75
CA LYS A 113 -5.02 22.42 -29.20
C LYS A 113 -6.53 22.38 -29.45
N ALA A 114 -7.15 23.51 -29.14
CA ALA A 114 -8.34 24.00 -29.80
C ALA A 114 -8.12 24.11 -31.32
N ALA A 115 -9.11 23.63 -32.08
CA ALA A 115 -9.46 24.08 -33.42
C ALA A 115 -10.95 23.85 -33.60
#